data_AF-A0A536EB18-F1
#
_entry.id   AF-A0A536EB18-F1
#
_cell.length_a   1.000
_cell.length_b   1.000
_cell.length_c   1.000
_cell.angle_alpha   90.00
_cell.angle_beta   90.00
_cell.angle_gamma   90.00
#
_symmetry.space_group_name_H-M   'P 1'
#
loop_
_entity.id
_entity.type
_entity.pdbx_description
1 polymer ?
#
loop_
_entity_poly.entity_id
_entity_poly.type
_entity_poly.pdbx_seq_one_letter_code
_entity_poly.pdbx_strand_id
1 'polypeptide(L)'
;MQEDRGIATSSVPRIRDASNISRLVGSLPTCGAKTSTRKTRRLSRLRNRLGWSFPGFQPLRPTLASLRSRRIGLVAADRPADAVTALGWTGAVNVHDDPVLMSTVLRSWEDRWAACVVEIGFDTLTLTVGIPPRDRQRALALAAEHFAFCPDNITQGAGTVAAYAESLRDSPVWTFWWD
;
A
#
# COMPACT_ATOMS: atom_id res chain seq x y z
N MET A 1 46.81 -35.89 -22.27
CA MET A 1 47.05 -35.69 -20.83
C MET A 1 46.91 -34.19 -20.58
N GLN A 2 45.73 -33.64 -20.26
CA GLN A 2 44.60 -34.22 -19.47
C GLN A 2 45.09 -34.69 -18.08
N GLU A 3 44.44 -34.42 -16.94
CA GLU A 3 43.11 -33.84 -16.57
C GLU A 3 43.21 -33.38 -15.08
N ASP A 4 42.35 -32.61 -14.39
CA ASP A 4 41.10 -31.82 -14.60
C ASP A 4 40.88 -31.05 -13.25
N ARG A 5 40.57 -29.74 -13.14
CA ARG A 5 39.21 -29.15 -13.11
C ARG A 5 39.21 -27.62 -12.97
N GLY A 6 38.22 -26.94 -13.55
CA GLY A 6 37.97 -25.51 -13.35
C GLY A 6 37.12 -25.19 -12.11
N ILE A 7 37.41 -24.07 -11.45
CA ILE A 7 36.57 -23.53 -10.36
C ILE A 7 35.44 -22.70 -10.96
N ALA A 8 34.21 -23.21 -10.89
CA ALA A 8 33.03 -22.50 -11.36
C ALA A 8 32.67 -21.33 -10.41
N THR A 9 32.69 -20.11 -10.93
CA THR A 9 32.23 -18.91 -10.21
C THR A 9 30.70 -18.91 -10.15
N SER A 10 30.14 -19.14 -8.95
CA SER A 10 28.70 -19.11 -8.71
C SER A 10 28.17 -17.67 -8.87
N SER A 11 27.63 -17.37 -10.06
CA SER A 11 27.08 -16.06 -10.38
C SER A 11 25.71 -15.86 -9.74
N VAL A 12 25.63 -15.00 -8.73
CA VAL A 12 24.36 -14.62 -8.09
C VAL A 12 23.53 -13.79 -9.08
N PRO A 13 22.29 -14.20 -9.45
CA PRO A 13 21.47 -13.46 -10.38
C PRO A 13 21.09 -12.07 -9.84
N ARG A 14 21.67 -11.02 -10.42
CA ARG A 14 21.38 -9.63 -10.05
C ARG A 14 20.07 -9.20 -10.73
N ILE A 15 18.95 -9.32 -10.02
CA ILE A 15 17.63 -8.91 -10.52
C ILE A 15 17.69 -7.42 -10.90
N ARG A 16 17.60 -7.15 -12.21
CA ARG A 16 17.65 -5.82 -12.84
C ARG A 16 16.58 -5.71 -13.93
N ASP A 17 15.35 -6.09 -13.60
CA ASP A 17 14.20 -5.71 -14.41
C ASP A 17 12.90 -5.74 -13.59
N ALA A 18 12.07 -4.71 -13.72
CA ALA A 18 10.73 -4.65 -13.14
C ALA A 18 9.65 -5.14 -14.14
N SER A 19 10.04 -5.40 -15.39
CA SER A 19 9.14 -5.46 -16.55
C SER A 19 8.41 -6.81 -16.76
N ASN A 20 7.82 -7.43 -15.71
CA ASN A 20 6.97 -8.64 -15.93
C ASN A 20 5.91 -9.01 -14.86
N ILE A 21 5.28 -8.04 -14.17
CA ILE A 21 4.17 -8.36 -13.24
C ILE A 21 2.88 -8.80 -13.97
N SER A 22 2.70 -8.40 -15.24
CA SER A 22 1.47 -8.55 -16.03
C SER A 22 1.12 -9.98 -16.52
N ARG A 23 1.58 -11.05 -15.86
CA ARG A 23 1.35 -12.45 -16.28
C ARG A 23 0.59 -13.34 -15.29
N LEU A 24 0.12 -12.79 -14.16
CA LEU A 24 -0.52 -13.57 -13.08
C LEU A 24 -2.02 -13.33 -12.86
N VAL A 25 -2.70 -12.61 -13.77
CA VAL A 25 -4.17 -12.41 -13.73
C VAL A 25 -4.81 -13.08 -14.94
N GLY A 26 -5.73 -14.01 -14.69
CA GLY A 26 -6.46 -14.73 -15.75
C GLY A 26 -7.53 -13.88 -16.43
N SER A 27 -7.84 -14.22 -17.68
CA SER A 27 -8.89 -13.57 -18.48
C SER A 27 -10.29 -13.73 -17.85
N LEU A 28 -11.06 -12.64 -17.83
CA LEU A 28 -12.49 -12.64 -17.50
C LEU A 28 -13.29 -11.95 -18.62
N PRO A 29 -14.54 -12.38 -18.89
CA PRO A 29 -15.27 -12.00 -20.10
C PRO A 29 -15.87 -10.58 -20.03
N THR A 30 -15.88 -9.90 -21.17
CA THR A 30 -16.49 -8.58 -21.35
C THR A 30 -18.02 -8.67 -21.48
N CYS A 31 -18.74 -8.47 -20.38
CA CYS A 31 -20.20 -8.38 -20.38
C CYS A 31 -20.67 -6.93 -20.60
N GLY A 32 -21.24 -6.65 -21.77
CA GLY A 32 -21.75 -5.31 -22.11
C GLY A 32 -23.15 -5.04 -21.55
N ALA A 33 -23.34 -3.91 -20.86
CA ALA A 33 -24.65 -3.43 -20.40
C ALA A 33 -24.99 -2.07 -21.04
N LYS A 34 -26.25 -1.90 -21.49
CA LYS A 34 -26.73 -0.68 -22.13
C LYS A 34 -27.47 0.24 -21.15
N THR A 35 -27.26 1.54 -21.35
CA THR A 35 -28.07 2.73 -21.01
C THR A 35 -29.30 2.57 -20.09
N SER A 36 -29.37 3.34 -18.99
CA SER A 36 -30.59 4.09 -18.63
C SER A 36 -30.37 5.19 -17.58
N THR A 37 -30.79 6.42 -17.88
CA THR A 37 -30.58 7.60 -17.02
C THR A 37 -31.87 7.98 -16.26
N ARG A 38 -32.23 7.29 -15.17
CA ARG A 38 -33.29 7.75 -14.21
C ARG A 38 -33.43 6.86 -12.95
N LYS A 39 -32.92 7.32 -11.79
CA LYS A 39 -33.61 7.25 -10.45
C LYS A 39 -32.84 7.88 -9.28
N THR A 40 -32.54 9.17 -9.37
CA THR A 40 -32.38 10.01 -8.17
C THR A 40 -33.65 9.89 -7.29
N ARG A 41 -33.50 9.94 -5.95
CA ARG A 41 -34.56 9.76 -4.91
C ARG A 41 -35.03 8.32 -4.56
N ARG A 42 -34.16 7.43 -4.04
CA ARG A 42 -34.61 6.42 -3.03
C ARG A 42 -33.60 5.81 -2.03
N LEU A 43 -32.35 6.28 -1.92
CA LEU A 43 -31.34 5.63 -1.06
C LEU A 43 -31.15 6.27 0.35
N SER A 44 -31.91 7.30 0.71
CA SER A 44 -31.81 7.96 2.03
C SER A 44 -32.47 7.21 3.20
N ARG A 45 -32.95 5.97 3.01
CA ARG A 45 -33.69 5.19 4.03
C ARG A 45 -33.15 3.78 4.31
N LEU A 46 -31.94 3.43 3.85
CA LEU A 46 -31.33 2.12 4.11
C LEU A 46 -29.96 2.17 4.83
N ARG A 47 -29.50 3.35 5.25
CA ARG A 47 -28.16 3.54 5.85
C ARG A 47 -28.07 3.25 7.37
N ASN A 48 -29.19 2.89 8.01
CA ASN A 48 -29.29 2.71 9.47
C ASN A 48 -29.71 1.28 9.88
N ARG A 49 -29.40 0.25 9.06
CA ARG A 49 -29.82 -1.15 9.35
C ARG A 49 -28.71 -2.20 9.37
N LEU A 50 -27.46 -1.77 9.23
CA LEU A 50 -26.27 -2.53 9.62
C LEU A 50 -25.55 -1.69 10.66
N GLY A 51 -25.38 -2.24 11.87
CA GLY A 51 -24.72 -1.54 12.98
C GLY A 51 -23.22 -1.49 12.76
N TRP A 52 -22.70 -0.40 12.20
CA TRP A 52 -21.26 -0.23 12.01
C TRP A 52 -20.56 0.10 13.34
N SER A 53 -20.32 -0.92 14.14
CA SER A 53 -19.30 -0.88 15.20
C SER A 53 -17.94 -1.17 14.57
N PHE A 54 -17.05 -0.17 14.52
CA PHE A 54 -15.62 -0.38 14.20
C PHE A 54 -14.91 -1.00 15.41
N PRO A 55 -14.48 -2.28 15.40
CA PRO A 55 -13.81 -2.91 16.53
C PRO A 55 -12.29 -2.94 16.28
N GLY A 56 -11.53 -2.04 16.92
CA GLY A 56 -10.06 -2.08 16.92
C GLY A 56 -9.33 -0.76 16.69
N PHE A 57 -10.02 0.33 16.31
CA PHE A 57 -9.34 1.57 15.87
C PHE A 57 -8.93 2.52 17.01
N GLN A 58 -8.00 2.10 17.88
CA GLN A 58 -7.27 2.96 18.81
C GLN A 58 -5.81 2.49 18.99
N PRO A 59 -4.85 3.39 19.29
CA PRO A 59 -5.05 4.70 19.92
C PRO A 59 -4.87 5.90 18.97
N LEU A 60 -5.96 6.35 18.33
CA LEU A 60 -5.97 7.57 17.51
C LEU A 60 -5.56 8.84 18.28
N ARG A 61 -5.83 8.91 19.59
CA ARG A 61 -5.60 10.14 20.40
C ARG A 61 -4.13 10.60 20.47
N PRO A 62 -3.14 9.77 20.90
CA PRO A 62 -1.73 10.17 20.86
C PRO A 62 -1.24 10.49 19.44
N THR A 63 -1.67 9.72 18.43
CA THR A 63 -1.32 9.98 17.02
C THR A 63 -1.87 11.33 16.53
N LEU A 64 -3.11 11.69 16.88
CA LEU A 64 -3.69 13.00 16.56
C LEU A 64 -3.04 14.15 17.37
N ALA A 65 -2.49 13.88 18.55
CA ALA A 65 -1.88 14.88 19.42
C ALA A 65 -0.46 15.29 18.99
N SER A 66 0.27 14.45 18.24
CA SER A 66 1.60 14.79 17.71
C SER A 66 1.56 15.64 16.43
N LEU A 67 0.38 15.85 15.83
CA LEU A 67 0.17 16.51 14.53
C LEU A 67 0.34 18.04 14.57
N ARG A 68 1.48 18.55 15.06
CA ARG A 68 1.83 19.97 14.97
C ARG A 68 1.72 20.45 13.50
N SER A 69 0.98 21.53 13.28
CA SER A 69 0.84 22.22 11.97
C SER A 69 0.28 21.40 10.79
N ARG A 70 -0.40 20.27 11.03
CA ARG A 70 -1.11 19.53 9.96
C ARG A 70 -2.53 20.07 9.74
N ARG A 71 -3.02 20.02 8.49
CA ARG A 71 -4.40 20.42 8.13
C ARG A 71 -5.29 19.18 8.07
N ILE A 72 -6.53 19.29 8.58
CA ILE A 72 -7.53 18.21 8.47
C ILE A 72 -8.27 18.37 7.15
N GLY A 73 -8.16 17.38 6.26
CA GLY A 73 -8.98 17.25 5.06
C GLY A 73 -10.18 16.32 5.28
N LEU A 74 -11.21 16.48 4.46
CA LEU A 74 -12.31 15.50 4.32
C LEU A 74 -12.36 15.07 2.86
N VAL A 75 -12.30 13.75 2.63
CA VAL A 75 -12.30 13.15 1.29
C VAL A 75 -13.53 12.26 1.16
N ALA A 76 -14.26 12.38 0.05
CA ALA A 76 -15.36 11.48 -0.28
C ALA A 76 -14.81 10.27 -1.03
N ALA A 77 -14.76 9.12 -0.36
CA ALA A 77 -14.29 7.85 -0.91
C ALA A 77 -15.08 6.68 -0.32
N ASP A 78 -15.28 5.61 -1.10
CA ASP A 78 -15.98 4.40 -0.64
C ASP A 78 -15.10 3.50 0.26
N ARG A 79 -13.77 3.61 0.14
CA ARG A 79 -12.76 2.97 1.01
C ARG A 79 -11.69 3.98 1.45
N PRO A 80 -11.09 3.85 2.65
CA PRO A 80 -9.92 4.65 3.07
C PRO A 80 -8.74 4.60 2.08
N ALA A 81 -8.45 3.43 1.51
CA ALA A 81 -7.43 3.25 0.47
C ALA A 81 -7.65 4.11 -0.80
N ASP A 82 -8.89 4.53 -1.06
CA ASP A 82 -9.25 5.29 -2.26
C ASP A 82 -9.05 6.80 -2.09
N ALA A 83 -8.68 7.26 -0.89
CA ALA A 83 -8.49 8.68 -0.59
C ALA A 83 -7.39 9.34 -1.45
N VAL A 84 -6.31 8.63 -1.79
CA VAL A 84 -5.24 9.18 -2.65
C VAL A 84 -5.73 9.42 -4.09
N THR A 85 -6.51 8.48 -4.65
CA THR A 85 -7.16 8.64 -5.96
C THR A 85 -8.21 9.75 -5.93
N ALA A 86 -9.06 9.78 -4.90
CA ALA A 86 -10.14 10.77 -4.77
C ALA A 86 -9.62 12.21 -4.54
N LEU A 87 -8.39 12.37 -4.04
CA LEU A 87 -7.69 13.66 -3.98
C LEU A 87 -6.95 14.03 -5.28
N GLY A 88 -6.74 13.08 -6.19
CA GLY A 88 -5.84 13.25 -7.34
C GLY A 88 -4.38 13.47 -6.92
N TRP A 89 -3.94 12.84 -5.83
CA TRP A 89 -2.59 13.04 -5.29
C TRP A 89 -1.53 12.30 -6.12
N THR A 90 -0.46 13.01 -6.50
CA THR A 90 0.62 12.52 -7.37
C THR A 90 2.00 12.64 -6.71
N GLY A 91 2.09 12.57 -5.38
CA GLY A 91 3.36 12.80 -4.66
C GLY A 91 4.43 11.74 -4.88
N ALA A 92 4.07 10.56 -5.40
CA ALA A 92 5.01 9.49 -5.77
C ALA A 92 5.54 9.57 -7.22
N VAL A 93 5.35 10.71 -7.92
CA VAL A 93 5.57 10.87 -9.38
C VAL A 93 6.92 10.41 -9.90
N ASN A 94 7.97 10.41 -9.08
CA ASN A 94 9.31 9.95 -9.47
C ASN A 94 9.41 8.41 -9.61
N VAL A 95 8.38 7.67 -9.15
CA VAL A 95 8.29 6.19 -9.22
C VAL A 95 6.94 5.71 -9.77
N HIS A 96 5.83 6.39 -9.46
CA HIS A 96 4.47 6.05 -9.90
C HIS A 96 3.66 7.30 -10.25
N ASP A 97 3.08 7.34 -11.45
CA ASP A 97 2.24 8.44 -11.95
C ASP A 97 0.72 8.17 -11.84
N ASP A 98 0.28 6.91 -11.76
CA ASP A 98 -1.13 6.53 -11.62
C ASP A 98 -1.55 6.28 -10.15
N PRO A 99 -2.35 7.18 -9.53
CA PRO A 99 -2.85 6.99 -8.16
C PRO A 99 -3.87 5.84 -8.04
N VAL A 100 -4.48 5.37 -9.13
CA VAL A 100 -5.39 4.21 -9.11
C VAL A 100 -4.62 2.92 -8.82
N LEU A 101 -3.38 2.80 -9.32
CA LEU A 101 -2.48 1.71 -8.93
C LEU A 101 -2.11 1.81 -7.45
N MET A 102 -1.83 3.02 -6.95
CA MET A 102 -1.55 3.23 -5.52
C MET A 102 -2.73 2.82 -4.64
N SER A 103 -3.95 3.27 -4.94
CA SER A 103 -5.17 2.83 -4.25
C SER A 103 -5.38 1.31 -4.35
N THR A 104 -4.98 0.66 -5.44
CA THR A 104 -5.07 -0.80 -5.59
C THR A 104 -4.12 -1.54 -4.64
N VAL A 105 -2.89 -1.05 -4.43
CA VAL A 105 -1.97 -1.57 -3.41
C VAL A 105 -2.49 -1.30 -2.00
N LEU A 106 -2.96 -0.06 -1.75
CA LEU A 106 -3.52 0.32 -0.45
C LEU A 106 -4.73 -0.53 -0.05
N ARG A 107 -5.63 -0.87 -0.99
CA ARG A 107 -6.75 -1.82 -0.75
C ARG A 107 -6.25 -3.19 -0.29
N SER A 108 -5.20 -3.72 -0.92
CA SER A 108 -4.58 -5.01 -0.55
C SER A 108 -3.99 -5.01 0.87
N TRP A 109 -3.54 -3.85 1.37
CA TRP A 109 -3.08 -3.68 2.75
C TRP A 109 -4.21 -3.38 3.73
N GLU A 110 -5.26 -2.66 3.31
CA GLU A 110 -6.50 -2.46 4.06
C GLU A 110 -7.14 -3.82 4.39
N ASP A 111 -7.26 -4.71 3.38
CA ASP A 111 -7.87 -6.03 3.50
C ASP A 111 -7.02 -7.05 4.30
N ARG A 112 -5.68 -6.98 4.27
CA ARG A 112 -4.78 -7.95 4.95
C ARG A 112 -4.29 -7.52 6.33
N TRP A 113 -4.05 -6.23 6.53
CA TRP A 113 -3.35 -5.70 7.70
C TRP A 113 -4.17 -4.64 8.46
N ALA A 114 -5.43 -4.40 8.05
CA ALA A 114 -6.23 -3.26 8.49
C ALA A 114 -5.46 -1.93 8.37
N ALA A 115 -4.75 -1.76 7.24
CA ALA A 115 -3.97 -0.57 6.96
C ALA A 115 -4.85 0.57 6.45
N CYS A 116 -4.62 1.80 6.90
CA CYS A 116 -5.48 2.96 6.64
C CYS A 116 -4.65 4.25 6.55
N VAL A 117 -4.80 5.00 5.46
CA VAL A 117 -4.12 6.30 5.26
C VAL A 117 -4.64 7.32 6.27
N VAL A 118 -3.71 7.96 7.01
CA VAL A 118 -4.02 9.00 8.02
C VAL A 118 -3.34 10.34 7.74
N GLU A 119 -2.38 10.38 6.82
CA GLU A 119 -1.71 11.59 6.36
C GLU A 119 -1.28 11.43 4.90
N ILE A 120 -1.42 12.52 4.16
CA ILE A 120 -0.87 12.71 2.82
C ILE A 120 -0.12 14.05 2.87
N GLY A 121 1.17 14.03 2.51
CA GLY A 121 2.04 15.20 2.41
C GLY A 121 2.21 15.66 0.96
N PHE A 122 3.33 16.32 0.67
CA PHE A 122 3.71 16.66 -0.70
C PHE A 122 4.15 15.40 -1.48
N ASP A 123 5.07 14.68 -0.85
CA ASP A 123 5.94 13.59 -1.32
C ASP A 123 5.85 12.37 -0.38
N THR A 124 4.90 12.39 0.55
CA THR A 124 4.91 11.57 1.76
C THR A 124 3.53 11.01 2.08
N LEU A 125 3.48 9.79 2.62
CA LEU A 125 2.25 9.07 2.93
C LEU A 125 2.39 8.30 4.26
N THR A 126 1.49 8.52 5.22
CA THR A 126 1.51 7.80 6.50
C THR A 126 0.23 6.97 6.68
N LEU A 127 0.42 5.68 7.00
CA LEU A 127 -0.63 4.70 7.27
C LEU A 127 -0.61 4.30 8.74
N THR A 128 -1.79 4.08 9.32
CA THR A 128 -1.97 3.30 10.56
C THR A 128 -2.31 1.85 10.21
N VAL A 129 -1.96 0.91 11.09
CA VAL A 129 -2.00 -0.53 10.85
C VAL A 129 -2.65 -1.23 12.03
N GLY A 130 -3.83 -1.83 11.84
CA GLY A 130 -4.54 -2.55 12.90
C GLY A 130 -4.00 -3.95 13.19
N ILE A 131 -3.36 -4.60 12.21
CA ILE A 131 -2.86 -5.98 12.30
C ILE A 131 -1.42 -6.02 11.73
N PRO A 132 -0.39 -5.58 12.48
CA PRO A 132 0.98 -5.62 12.00
C PRO A 132 1.53 -7.07 11.91
N PRO A 133 2.51 -7.33 11.02
CA PRO A 133 3.16 -8.63 10.95
C PRO A 133 3.99 -8.89 12.22
N ARG A 134 3.88 -10.10 12.79
CA ARG A 134 4.71 -10.56 13.92
C ARG A 134 5.79 -11.55 13.49
N ASP A 135 5.42 -12.40 12.55
CA ASP A 135 6.26 -13.42 11.94
C ASP A 135 7.25 -12.81 10.93
N ARG A 136 8.45 -13.36 10.88
CA ARG A 136 9.56 -12.87 10.04
C ARG A 136 9.32 -13.12 8.55
N GLN A 137 8.71 -14.25 8.16
CA GLN A 137 8.42 -14.52 6.75
C GLN A 137 7.34 -13.55 6.22
N ARG A 138 6.30 -13.28 7.01
CA ARG A 138 5.27 -12.28 6.70
C ARG A 138 5.85 -10.87 6.61
N ALA A 139 6.72 -10.48 7.55
CA ALA A 139 7.36 -9.17 7.52
C ALA A 139 8.32 -9.01 6.33
N LEU A 140 9.05 -10.07 5.94
CA LEU A 140 9.94 -10.05 4.77
C LEU A 140 9.16 -9.94 3.45
N ALA A 141 8.01 -10.63 3.34
CA ALA A 141 7.11 -10.50 2.20
C ALA A 141 6.56 -9.07 2.09
N LEU A 142 6.06 -8.51 3.20
CA LEU A 142 5.57 -7.13 3.23
C LEU A 142 6.68 -6.10 2.92
N ALA A 143 7.91 -6.32 3.39
CA ALA A 143 9.05 -5.47 3.05
C ALA A 143 9.35 -5.47 1.55
N ALA A 144 9.16 -6.59 0.85
CA ALA A 144 9.29 -6.65 -0.62
C ALA A 144 8.12 -5.94 -1.33
N GLU A 145 6.90 -5.99 -0.79
CA GLU A 145 5.77 -5.20 -1.30
C GLU A 145 6.00 -3.69 -1.10
N HIS A 146 6.48 -3.27 0.09
CA HIS A 146 6.85 -1.89 0.36
C HIS A 146 7.98 -1.42 -0.56
N PHE A 147 8.98 -2.26 -0.85
CA PHE A 147 10.06 -1.94 -1.78
C PHE A 147 9.56 -1.66 -3.21
N ALA A 148 8.55 -2.41 -3.68
CA ALA A 148 7.96 -2.21 -5.00
C ALA A 148 7.06 -0.97 -5.09
N PHE A 149 6.53 -0.49 -3.95
CA PHE A 149 5.66 0.69 -3.84
C PHE A 149 6.45 1.98 -3.56
N CYS A 150 7.55 1.88 -2.81
CA CYS A 150 8.38 2.97 -2.32
C CYS A 150 9.80 2.43 -2.10
N PRO A 151 10.66 2.48 -3.13
CA PRO A 151 12.03 2.01 -3.04
C PRO A 151 12.85 2.75 -1.98
N ASP A 152 12.61 4.05 -1.82
CA ASP A 152 13.46 4.99 -1.04
C ASP A 152 13.47 4.73 0.46
N ASN A 153 12.38 4.20 1.01
CA ASN A 153 12.33 3.60 2.35
C ASN A 153 13.47 2.59 2.61
N ILE A 154 14.05 2.00 1.55
CA ILE A 154 15.09 0.96 1.62
C ILE A 154 16.38 1.38 0.90
N THR A 155 16.33 1.98 -0.29
CA THR A 155 17.54 2.46 -1.00
C THR A 155 18.20 3.64 -0.30
N GLN A 156 17.39 4.54 0.27
CA GLN A 156 17.85 5.74 0.99
C GLN A 156 17.69 5.59 2.51
N GLY A 157 16.73 4.76 2.97
CA GLY A 157 16.49 4.45 4.38
C GLY A 157 17.25 3.21 4.89
N ALA A 158 16.56 2.07 4.98
CA ALA A 158 17.02 0.91 5.75
C ALA A 158 18.15 0.06 5.11
N GLY A 159 18.62 0.40 3.91
CA GLY A 159 19.70 -0.24 3.17
C GLY A 159 19.40 -1.64 2.59
N THR A 160 18.58 -2.46 3.26
CA THR A 160 18.18 -3.79 2.78
C THR A 160 16.74 -4.15 3.15
N VAL A 161 16.09 -4.96 2.31
CA VAL A 161 14.75 -5.51 2.55
C VAL A 161 14.69 -6.31 3.85
N ALA A 162 15.76 -7.02 4.20
CA ALA A 162 15.84 -7.80 5.44
C ALA A 162 15.94 -6.93 6.71
N ALA A 163 16.64 -5.79 6.65
CA ALA A 163 16.68 -4.83 7.76
C ALA A 163 15.34 -4.11 7.92
N TYR A 164 14.74 -3.67 6.79
CA TYR A 164 13.41 -3.04 6.78
C TYR A 164 12.30 -3.99 7.28
N ALA A 165 12.38 -5.29 6.97
CA ALA A 165 11.44 -6.28 7.47
C ALA A 165 11.37 -6.33 9.01
N GLU A 166 12.48 -6.17 9.72
CA GLU A 166 12.47 -6.19 11.18
C GLU A 166 11.84 -4.90 11.78
N SER A 167 11.90 -3.74 11.11
CA SER A 167 11.22 -2.53 11.57
C SER A 167 9.71 -2.51 11.29
N LEU A 168 9.21 -3.34 10.37
CA LEU A 168 7.77 -3.55 10.17
C LEU A 168 7.12 -4.41 11.26
N ARG A 169 7.90 -5.16 12.05
CA ARG A 169 7.37 -6.13 13.01
C ARG A 169 6.71 -5.46 14.21
N ASP A 170 5.45 -5.83 14.47
CA ASP A 170 4.56 -5.21 15.46
C ASP A 170 4.39 -3.66 15.31
N SER A 171 4.86 -3.04 14.22
CA SER A 171 4.73 -1.58 14.02
C SER A 171 3.31 -1.17 13.62
N PRO A 172 2.61 -0.33 14.42
CA PRO A 172 1.25 0.12 14.13
C PRO A 172 1.18 1.28 13.11
N VAL A 173 2.34 1.72 12.58
CA VAL A 173 2.46 2.84 11.64
C VAL A 173 3.47 2.49 10.56
N TRP A 174 3.14 2.81 9.31
CA TRP A 174 4.08 2.82 8.18
C TRP A 174 4.13 4.23 7.57
N THR A 175 5.32 4.68 7.24
CA THR A 175 5.55 5.95 6.52
C THR A 175 6.29 5.64 5.22
N PHE A 176 5.97 6.39 4.18
CA PHE A 176 6.61 6.35 2.87
C PHE A 176 6.99 7.76 2.45
N TRP A 177 8.12 7.91 1.79
CA TRP A 177 8.55 9.13 1.10
C TRP A 177 9.12 8.77 -0.29
N TRP A 178 9.07 9.71 -1.24
CA TRP A 178 9.63 9.56 -2.58
C TRP A 178 10.43 10.83 -2.92
N ASP A 179 11.67 10.69 -3.38
CA ASP A 179 12.61 11.78 -3.73
C ASP A 179 13.37 11.43 -5.02
#